data_AF-A0A1W2A047-F1
#
_entry.id   AF-A0A1W2A047-F1
#
_cell.length_a   1.000
_cell.length_b   1.000
_cell.length_c   1.000
_cell.angle_alpha   90.00
_cell.angle_beta   90.00
_cell.angle_gamma   90.00
#
_symmetry.space_group_name_H-M   'P 1'
#
loop_
_entity.id
_entity.type
_entity.pdbx_description
1 polymer ?
#
loop_
_entity_poly.entity_id
_entity_poly.type
_entity_poly.pdbx_seq_one_letter_code
_entity_poly.pdbx_strand_id
1 'polypeptide(L)'
;MKTRYMIALLAVSAAAVFALSACAPSAATTPSPTAVVTPEPSLTAKPTETPAAVPASGADSPIAVSYLASLGITAGDLKADLMAHPELIPFGGVLGGTPAFLPDETVILSESWVYARAEDGHVACSILYRYTVGEDKSITWALVGYDLGDGFETEPTA
;
A
#
# COMPACT_ATOMS: atom_id res chain seq x y z
N MET A 1 32.66 -1.09 -31.70
CA MET A 1 33.65 -2.06 -31.19
C MET A 1 32.95 -2.95 -30.16
N LYS A 2 32.90 -4.26 -30.42
CA LYS A 2 32.19 -5.26 -29.60
C LYS A 2 33.23 -6.05 -28.80
N THR A 3 33.29 -5.83 -27.49
CA THR A 3 34.16 -6.61 -26.59
C THR A 3 33.31 -7.63 -25.87
N ARG A 4 33.51 -8.90 -26.24
CA ARG A 4 32.99 -10.08 -25.55
C ARG A 4 33.97 -10.43 -24.42
N TYR A 5 33.48 -10.53 -23.19
CA TYR A 5 34.18 -11.27 -22.14
C TYR A 5 33.41 -12.55 -21.85
N MET A 6 34.17 -13.63 -21.87
CA MET A 6 33.75 -15.02 -21.73
C MET A 6 34.39 -15.55 -20.44
N ILE A 7 33.66 -16.44 -19.77
CA ILE A 7 34.15 -17.51 -18.88
C ILE A 7 34.53 -17.13 -17.43
N ALA A 8 33.76 -17.66 -16.47
CA ALA A 8 34.30 -18.53 -15.42
C ALA A 8 33.17 -19.39 -14.81
N LEU A 9 33.28 -20.69 -15.04
CA LEU A 9 32.53 -21.79 -14.42
C LEU A 9 33.08 -22.03 -13.01
N LEU A 10 32.23 -22.22 -12.00
CA LEU A 10 32.61 -22.94 -10.78
C LEU A 10 31.39 -23.67 -10.20
N ALA A 11 31.52 -24.99 -10.12
CA ALA A 11 30.58 -25.95 -9.59
C ALA A 11 30.92 -26.32 -8.12
N VAL A 12 30.08 -27.18 -7.53
CA VAL A 12 30.23 -28.08 -6.34
C VAL A 12 29.10 -27.78 -5.33
N SER A 13 27.94 -28.47 -5.37
CA SER A 13 27.61 -29.81 -4.82
C SER A 13 27.88 -30.00 -3.32
N ALA A 14 26.82 -30.18 -2.52
CA ALA A 14 26.78 -31.13 -1.41
C ALA A 14 25.32 -31.34 -0.92
N ALA A 15 24.89 -32.60 -0.95
CA ALA A 15 23.65 -33.10 -0.39
C ALA A 15 23.76 -33.32 1.13
N ALA A 16 22.64 -33.21 1.84
CA ALA A 16 22.44 -33.91 3.12
C ALA A 16 20.97 -34.31 3.27
N VAL A 17 20.76 -35.63 3.26
CA VAL A 17 19.54 -36.37 3.61
C VAL A 17 19.71 -36.88 5.06
N PHE A 18 18.60 -37.29 5.69
CA PHE A 18 18.40 -37.94 7.02
C PHE A 18 17.97 -36.99 8.15
N ALA A 19 16.95 -37.27 8.98
CA ALA A 19 16.31 -38.53 9.35
C ALA A 19 14.83 -38.35 9.79
N LEU A 20 14.02 -39.41 9.60
CA LEU A 20 12.74 -39.63 10.31
C LEU A 20 12.96 -39.79 11.81
N SER A 21 12.03 -39.31 12.65
CA SER A 21 11.84 -39.86 14.00
C SER A 21 10.40 -39.72 14.52
N ALA A 22 9.81 -40.90 14.76
CA ALA A 22 8.80 -41.29 15.75
C ALA A 22 7.39 -40.66 15.78
N CYS A 23 6.43 -41.52 15.41
CA CYS A 23 5.06 -41.56 15.91
C CYS A 23 5.01 -42.26 17.28
N ALA A 24 4.25 -41.72 18.24
CA ALA A 24 3.44 -42.52 19.17
C ALA A 24 2.32 -41.66 19.82
N PRO A 25 1.13 -42.25 20.10
CA PRO A 25 -0.07 -41.55 20.56
C PRO A 25 -0.18 -41.54 22.09
N SER A 26 -0.94 -40.59 22.65
CA SER A 26 -1.51 -40.76 23.99
C SER A 26 -2.88 -40.11 24.09
N ALA A 27 -3.90 -40.95 24.00
CA ALA A 27 -5.25 -40.64 24.42
C ALA A 27 -5.32 -40.62 25.95
N ALA A 28 -5.87 -39.55 26.51
CA ALA A 28 -6.41 -39.54 27.86
C ALA A 28 -7.71 -38.72 27.85
N THR A 29 -8.81 -39.42 27.58
CA THR A 29 -10.17 -39.02 27.94
C THR A 29 -10.29 -38.98 29.47
N THR A 30 -11.04 -38.01 30.03
CA THR A 30 -12.27 -38.11 30.87
C THR A 30 -12.45 -36.82 31.72
N PRO A 31 -13.58 -36.58 32.40
CA PRO A 31 -14.87 -36.07 31.90
C PRO A 31 -15.11 -34.58 32.21
N SER A 32 -16.10 -34.04 31.49
CA SER A 32 -16.71 -32.72 31.62
C SER A 32 -17.49 -32.53 32.94
N PRO A 33 -17.32 -31.41 33.67
CA PRO A 33 -18.30 -30.97 34.66
C PRO A 33 -19.37 -30.06 34.04
N THR A 34 -20.60 -30.48 34.27
CA THR A 34 -21.90 -29.85 33.99
C THR A 34 -21.92 -28.33 34.10
N ALA A 35 -22.46 -27.72 33.04
CA ALA A 35 -22.73 -26.30 32.88
C ALA A 35 -23.63 -25.72 33.98
N VAL A 36 -23.17 -24.67 34.64
CA VAL A 36 -24.04 -23.70 35.31
C VAL A 36 -24.37 -22.62 34.27
N VAL A 37 -25.59 -22.70 33.75
CA VAL A 37 -26.18 -21.73 32.83
C VAL A 37 -26.32 -20.39 33.54
N THR A 38 -25.43 -19.46 33.25
CA THR A 38 -25.71 -18.03 33.37
C THR A 38 -26.26 -17.59 32.02
N PRO A 39 -27.40 -16.88 31.92
CA PRO A 39 -27.79 -16.32 30.64
C PRO A 39 -26.77 -15.23 30.27
N GLU A 40 -25.92 -15.54 29.29
CA GLU A 40 -25.13 -14.53 28.59
C GLU A 40 -26.12 -13.52 27.97
N PRO A 41 -25.94 -12.20 28.17
CA PRO A 41 -26.66 -11.23 27.37
C PRO A 41 -26.20 -11.44 25.93
N SER A 42 -27.12 -11.91 25.07
CA SER A 42 -26.88 -12.11 23.65
C SER A 42 -26.28 -10.86 23.02
N LEU A 43 -24.98 -10.89 22.75
CA LEU A 43 -24.28 -9.95 21.88
C LEU A 43 -24.61 -10.30 20.42
N THR A 44 -25.86 -10.10 20.02
CA THR A 44 -26.31 -10.21 18.62
C THR A 44 -26.23 -8.88 17.88
N ALA A 45 -25.37 -7.97 18.31
CA ALA A 45 -24.95 -6.85 17.48
C ALA A 45 -23.58 -7.20 16.89
N LYS A 46 -23.59 -7.69 15.64
CA LYS A 46 -22.44 -7.51 14.76
C LYS A 46 -22.08 -6.01 14.84
N PRO A 47 -20.83 -5.60 15.07
CA PRO A 47 -20.46 -4.21 14.88
C PRO A 47 -20.71 -3.91 13.40
N THR A 48 -21.90 -3.37 13.10
CA THR A 48 -22.15 -2.62 11.90
C THR A 48 -21.49 -1.27 12.14
N GLU A 49 -20.17 -1.27 12.27
CA GLU A 49 -19.42 -0.23 11.60
C GLU A 49 -19.46 -0.64 10.13
N THR A 50 -20.53 -0.20 9.45
CA THR A 50 -20.28 0.49 8.18
C THR A 50 -19.06 1.34 8.45
N PRO A 51 -17.92 1.16 7.76
CA PRO A 51 -16.86 2.13 7.89
C PRO A 51 -17.56 3.42 7.52
N ALA A 52 -17.75 4.30 8.51
CA ALA A 52 -18.01 5.68 8.21
C ALA A 52 -16.98 5.98 7.13
N ALA A 53 -17.44 6.39 5.95
CA ALA A 53 -16.56 6.97 4.97
C ALA A 53 -15.83 8.06 5.74
N VAL A 54 -14.62 7.74 6.21
CA VAL A 54 -13.66 8.71 6.69
C VAL A 54 -13.65 9.69 5.53
N PRO A 55 -14.01 10.96 5.73
CA PRO A 55 -14.08 11.88 4.62
C PRO A 55 -12.72 11.80 3.94
N ALA A 56 -12.67 11.23 2.74
CA ALA A 56 -11.44 11.10 1.98
C ALA A 56 -10.85 12.48 1.63
N SER A 57 -11.63 13.54 1.87
CA SER A 57 -11.17 14.92 1.99
C SER A 57 -10.52 15.17 3.35
N GLY A 58 -9.28 14.67 3.49
CA GLY A 58 -8.35 15.26 4.45
C GLY A 58 -7.93 16.63 3.94
N ALA A 59 -8.05 17.68 4.75
CA ALA A 59 -7.47 18.97 4.38
C ALA A 59 -5.94 18.85 4.27
N ASP A 60 -5.34 19.59 3.34
CA ASP A 60 -3.88 19.63 3.19
C ASP A 60 -3.20 20.13 4.48
N SER A 61 -2.04 19.56 4.80
CA SER A 61 -1.27 19.96 5.97
C SER A 61 -0.86 21.44 5.89
N PRO A 62 -1.16 22.28 6.90
CA PRO A 62 -0.86 23.71 6.84
C PRO A 62 0.65 24.01 6.82
N ILE A 63 1.45 23.13 7.41
CA ILE A 63 2.92 23.21 7.36
C ILE A 63 3.40 22.95 5.92
N ALA A 64 2.86 21.91 5.29
CA ALA A 64 3.19 21.58 3.90
C ALA A 64 2.80 22.71 2.94
N VAL A 65 1.60 23.28 3.11
CA VAL A 65 1.13 24.42 2.29
C VAL A 65 2.05 25.63 2.44
N SER A 66 2.48 25.94 3.68
CA SER A 66 3.41 27.04 3.93
C SER A 66 4.79 26.80 3.31
N TYR A 67 5.28 25.56 3.37
CA TYR A 67 6.52 25.14 2.75
C TYR A 67 6.47 25.28 1.22
N LEU A 68 5.42 24.75 0.58
CA LEU A 68 5.22 24.87 -0.87
C LEU A 68 5.19 26.34 -1.32
N ALA A 69 4.49 27.19 -0.55
CA ALA A 69 4.45 28.63 -0.82
C ALA A 69 5.86 29.27 -0.76
N SER A 70 6.72 28.81 0.17
CA SER A 70 8.12 29.27 0.25
C SER A 70 8.97 28.86 -0.95
N LEU A 71 8.59 27.78 -1.64
CA LEU A 71 9.19 27.31 -2.90
C LEU A 71 8.57 27.99 -4.14
N GLY A 72 7.54 28.82 -3.95
CA GLY A 72 6.87 29.54 -5.03
C GLY A 72 5.94 28.68 -5.88
N ILE A 73 5.39 27.60 -5.32
CA ILE A 73 4.29 26.81 -5.88
C ILE A 73 3.15 26.67 -4.86
N THR A 74 1.94 26.37 -5.32
CA THR A 74 0.79 26.14 -4.46
C THR A 74 0.50 24.64 -4.28
N ALA A 75 -0.32 24.31 -3.27
CA ALA A 75 -0.86 22.95 -3.14
C ALA A 75 -1.64 22.51 -4.38
N GLY A 76 -2.33 23.45 -5.04
CA GLY A 76 -3.04 23.20 -6.29
C GLY A 76 -2.10 22.83 -7.43
N ASP A 77 -0.96 23.53 -7.56
CA ASP A 77 0.04 23.23 -8.58
C ASP A 77 0.63 21.83 -8.37
N LEU A 78 0.95 21.46 -7.13
CA LEU A 78 1.47 20.13 -6.79
C LEU A 78 0.47 19.02 -7.14
N LYS A 79 -0.81 19.19 -6.79
CA LYS A 79 -1.85 18.21 -7.12
C LYS A 79 -2.10 18.15 -8.63
N ALA A 80 -2.16 19.29 -9.31
CA ALA A 80 -2.37 19.35 -10.75
C ALA A 80 -1.25 18.65 -11.52
N ASP A 81 0.00 18.81 -11.08
CA ASP A 81 1.15 18.07 -11.61
C ASP A 81 0.96 16.56 -11.43
N LEU A 82 0.62 16.10 -10.22
CA LEU A 82 0.33 14.67 -9.99
C LEU A 82 -0.78 14.13 -10.90
N MET A 83 -1.89 14.88 -11.07
CA MET A 83 -3.00 14.48 -11.93
C MET A 83 -2.58 14.36 -13.41
N ALA A 84 -1.54 15.09 -13.83
CA ALA A 84 -1.02 15.05 -15.20
C ALA A 84 -0.13 13.83 -15.47
N HIS A 85 0.17 13.02 -14.45
CA HIS A 85 1.07 11.87 -14.51
C HIS A 85 0.35 10.53 -14.22
N PRO A 86 -0.66 10.12 -15.01
CA PRO A 86 -1.38 8.86 -14.79
C PRO A 86 -0.48 7.61 -14.87
N GLU A 87 0.69 7.71 -15.51
CA GLU A 87 1.70 6.66 -15.54
C GLU A 87 2.31 6.34 -14.16
N LEU A 88 2.13 7.21 -13.16
CA LEU A 88 2.58 6.94 -11.80
C LEU A 88 1.66 5.96 -11.07
N ILE A 89 0.42 5.77 -11.54
CA ILE A 89 -0.54 4.87 -10.91
C ILE A 89 -0.03 3.41 -11.00
N PRO A 90 0.15 2.70 -9.87
CA PRO A 90 0.88 1.44 -9.84
C PRO A 90 0.02 0.21 -10.21
N PHE A 91 -1.13 0.41 -10.83
CA PHE A 91 -1.99 -0.69 -11.27
C PHE A 91 -2.59 -0.41 -12.65
N GLY A 92 -2.84 -1.48 -13.40
CA GLY A 92 -3.56 -1.43 -14.67
C GLY A 92 -5.06 -1.57 -14.45
N GLY A 93 -5.85 -0.94 -15.32
CA GLY A 93 -7.30 -1.04 -15.24
C GLY A 93 -7.84 -2.43 -15.56
N VAL A 94 -8.95 -2.80 -14.93
CA VAL A 94 -9.67 -4.06 -15.14
C VAL A 94 -11.01 -3.81 -15.83
N LEU A 95 -11.48 -4.80 -16.60
CA LEU A 95 -12.79 -4.77 -17.28
C LEU A 95 -12.96 -3.54 -18.21
N GLY A 96 -11.86 -3.01 -18.75
CA GLY A 96 -11.87 -1.81 -19.60
C GLY A 96 -11.87 -0.48 -18.83
N GLY A 97 -11.71 -0.51 -17.50
CA GLY A 97 -11.46 0.66 -16.68
C GLY A 97 -10.13 1.34 -17.06
N THR A 98 -10.07 2.65 -16.87
CA THR A 98 -8.84 3.44 -17.03
C THR A 98 -8.51 4.05 -15.66
N PRO A 99 -7.38 3.66 -15.03
CA PRO A 99 -6.99 4.23 -13.76
C PRO A 99 -6.83 5.74 -13.85
N ALA A 100 -7.42 6.46 -12.90
CA ALA A 100 -7.30 7.90 -12.77
C ALA A 100 -7.19 8.28 -11.30
N PHE A 101 -6.45 9.35 -11.02
CA PHE A 101 -6.39 9.93 -9.69
C PHE A 101 -7.71 10.63 -9.33
N LEU A 102 -8.04 10.60 -8.04
CA LEU A 102 -9.16 11.35 -7.47
C LEU A 102 -8.62 12.60 -6.75
N PRO A 103 -8.80 13.80 -7.31
CA PRO A 103 -8.20 15.03 -6.78
C PRO A 103 -8.74 15.40 -5.40
N ASP A 104 -10.03 15.14 -5.15
CA ASP A 104 -10.71 15.43 -3.88
C ASP A 104 -10.29 14.48 -2.75
N GLU A 105 -9.66 13.35 -3.10
CA GLU A 105 -9.14 12.33 -2.18
C GLU A 105 -7.60 12.30 -2.15
N THR A 106 -6.96 13.32 -2.70
CA THR A 106 -5.50 13.50 -2.69
C THR A 106 -5.14 14.57 -1.66
N VAL A 107 -4.25 14.24 -0.73
CA VAL A 107 -3.93 15.05 0.44
C VAL A 107 -2.42 15.20 0.60
N ILE A 108 -1.96 16.45 0.77
CA ILE A 108 -0.56 16.75 1.05
C ILE A 108 -0.31 16.57 2.54
N LEU A 109 0.50 15.58 2.90
CA LEU A 109 0.72 15.18 4.29
C LEU A 109 1.79 16.02 4.98
N SER A 110 2.86 16.35 4.26
CA SER A 110 4.03 17.07 4.78
C SER A 110 4.86 17.67 3.65
N GLU A 111 6.05 18.20 3.96
CA GLU A 111 7.01 18.81 3.04
C GLU A 111 7.57 17.86 1.97
N SER A 112 7.34 16.55 2.10
CA SER A 112 7.86 15.56 1.14
C SER A 112 6.89 14.46 0.80
N TRP A 113 5.68 14.44 1.38
CA TRP A 113 4.79 13.29 1.28
C TRP A 113 3.39 13.68 0.83
N VAL A 114 2.83 12.93 -0.11
CA VAL A 114 1.46 13.06 -0.61
C VAL A 114 0.78 11.70 -0.54
N TYR A 115 -0.41 11.69 0.02
CA TYR A 115 -1.36 10.60 -0.13
C TYR A 115 -2.22 10.88 -1.37
N ALA A 116 -2.38 9.89 -2.24
CA ALA A 116 -3.25 9.97 -3.40
C ALA A 116 -4.19 8.77 -3.44
N ARG A 117 -5.41 9.01 -3.91
CA ARG A 117 -6.33 7.95 -4.28
C ARG A 117 -6.42 7.86 -5.80
N ALA A 118 -6.44 6.65 -6.32
CA ALA A 118 -6.72 6.39 -7.73
C ALA A 118 -7.72 5.26 -7.87
N GLU A 119 -8.53 5.27 -8.92
CA GLU A 119 -9.46 4.18 -9.22
C GLU A 119 -9.68 4.03 -10.73
N ASP A 120 -10.19 2.88 -11.15
CA ASP A 120 -10.59 2.60 -12.52
C ASP A 120 -12.10 2.34 -12.67
N GLY A 121 -12.86 2.50 -11.59
CA GLY A 121 -14.28 2.19 -11.45
C GLY A 121 -14.60 0.80 -10.90
N HIS A 122 -13.60 -0.08 -10.74
CA HIS A 122 -13.75 -1.42 -10.13
C HIS A 122 -12.78 -1.65 -8.98
N VAL A 123 -11.54 -1.17 -9.14
CA VAL A 123 -10.46 -1.26 -8.19
C VAL A 123 -10.09 0.16 -7.77
N ALA A 124 -9.85 0.33 -6.47
CA ALA A 124 -9.44 1.61 -5.92
C ALA A 124 -8.16 1.42 -5.09
N CYS A 125 -7.19 2.26 -5.37
CA CYS A 125 -5.82 2.18 -4.90
C CYS A 125 -5.49 3.38 -4.02
N SER A 126 -4.96 3.12 -2.82
CA SER A 126 -4.40 4.13 -1.94
C SER A 126 -2.90 4.17 -2.14
N ILE A 127 -2.34 5.34 -2.45
CA ILE A 127 -0.95 5.48 -2.88
C ILE A 127 -0.24 6.50 -2.01
N LEU A 128 0.98 6.18 -1.59
CA LEU A 128 1.88 7.10 -0.91
C LEU A 128 3.04 7.44 -1.86
N TYR A 129 3.16 8.73 -2.17
CA TYR A 129 4.30 9.26 -2.90
C TYR A 129 5.19 10.11 -2.01
N ARG A 130 6.49 10.05 -2.30
CA ARG A 130 7.42 11.11 -1.92
C ARG A 130 7.58 12.07 -3.08
N TYR A 131 7.51 13.37 -2.81
CA TYR A 131 7.76 14.41 -3.82
C TYR A 131 9.01 15.22 -3.47
N THR A 132 9.58 15.87 -4.49
CA THR A 132 10.63 16.89 -4.33
C THR A 132 10.39 17.98 -5.35
N VAL A 133 10.60 19.24 -4.94
CA VAL A 133 10.45 20.42 -5.80
C VAL A 133 11.84 20.97 -6.09
N GLY A 134 12.20 21.05 -7.36
CA GLY A 134 13.45 21.65 -7.83
C GLY A 134 13.45 23.18 -7.75
N GLU A 135 14.62 23.79 -7.90
CA GLU A 135 14.77 25.26 -7.93
C GLU A 135 14.00 25.91 -9.10
N ASP A 136 13.83 25.16 -10.19
CA ASP A 136 13.06 25.53 -11.38
C ASP A 136 11.55 25.24 -11.23
N LYS A 137 11.13 24.81 -10.03
CA LYS A 137 9.76 24.38 -9.70
C LYS A 137 9.31 23.09 -10.39
N SER A 138 10.24 22.33 -10.98
CA SER A 138 9.94 20.98 -11.43
C SER A 138 9.61 20.08 -10.24
N ILE A 139 8.64 19.18 -10.40
CA ILE A 139 8.23 18.24 -9.36
C ILE A 139 8.69 16.85 -9.76
N THR A 140 9.36 16.16 -8.85
CA THR A 140 9.77 14.76 -9.02
C THR A 140 9.01 13.90 -8.03
N TRP A 141 8.44 12.80 -8.53
CA TRP A 141 7.67 11.84 -7.75
C TRP A 141 8.44 10.54 -7.59
N ALA A 142 8.36 9.95 -6.40
CA ALA A 142 8.82 8.60 -6.12
C ALA A 142 7.70 7.83 -5.43
N LEU A 143 7.31 6.69 -5.99
CA LEU A 143 6.38 5.77 -5.34
C LEU A 143 7.06 5.22 -4.09
N VAL A 144 6.32 5.21 -2.97
CA VAL A 144 6.81 4.62 -1.73
C VAL A 144 6.03 3.38 -1.38
N GLY A 145 4.74 3.40 -1.67
CA GLY A 145 3.95 2.18 -1.70
C GLY A 145 2.48 2.46 -1.99
N TYR A 146 1.73 1.39 -2.15
CA TYR A 146 0.32 1.44 -2.48
C TYR A 146 -0.43 0.24 -1.91
N ASP A 147 -1.75 0.35 -1.85
CA ASP A 147 -2.65 -0.70 -1.35
C ASP A 147 -3.89 -0.77 -2.25
N LEU A 148 -4.16 -1.96 -2.80
CA LEU A 148 -5.32 -2.28 -3.63
C LEU A 148 -6.46 -2.93 -2.81
N GLY A 149 -6.28 -3.08 -1.50
CA GLY A 149 -7.20 -3.73 -0.57
C GLY A 149 -6.73 -5.10 -0.06
N ASP A 150 -5.56 -5.56 -0.50
CA ASP A 150 -4.93 -6.84 -0.12
C ASP A 150 -3.62 -6.68 0.67
N GLY A 151 -3.20 -5.45 0.94
CA GLY A 151 -2.04 -5.12 1.75
C GLY A 151 -1.18 -4.01 1.14
N PHE A 152 -0.24 -3.50 1.93
CA PHE A 152 0.68 -2.46 1.47
C PHE A 152 1.85 -3.06 0.69
N GLU A 153 1.94 -2.70 -0.58
CA GLU A 153 3.02 -3.06 -1.49
C GLU A 153 3.99 -1.89 -1.66
N THR A 154 5.28 -2.18 -1.81
CA THR A 154 6.33 -1.18 -2.06
C THR A 154 7.04 -1.57 -3.35
N GLU A 155 7.11 -0.67 -4.33
CA GLU A 155 7.81 -0.82 -5.64
C GLU A 155 7.64 -2.20 -6.32
N PRO A 156 7.10 -2.30 -7.55
CA PRO A 156 7.03 -3.60 -8.22
C PRO A 156 8.44 -4.19 -8.35
N THR A 157 8.67 -5.36 -7.75
CA THR A 157 9.91 -6.13 -7.94
C THR A 157 10.14 -6.30 -9.44
N ALA A 158 11.17 -5.61 -9.95
CA ALA A 158 11.59 -5.69 -11.34
C ALA A 158 11.98 -7.12 -11.76
#